data_AF-A0A5C5RDV3-F1
#
_entry.id   AF-A0A5C5RDV3-F1
#
_cell.length_a   1.000
_cell.length_b   1.000
_cell.length_c   1.000
_cell.angle_alpha   90.00
_cell.angle_beta   90.00
_cell.angle_gamma   90.00
#
_symmetry.space_group_name_H-M   'P 1'
#
loop_
_entity.id
_entity.type
_entity.pdbx_description
1 polymer ?
#
loop_
_entity_poly.entity_id
_entity_poly.type
_entity_poly.pdbx_seq_one_letter_code
_entity_poly.pdbx_strand_id
1 'polypeptide(L)'
;QDAGSLSEEGARLLDPTGVFGAGVPMCPPEGDAGTGMVATRAVEPRTGNVSAGTSVFAMVVLERSLGRVHPELDLVATPEGFPVAMVHSNNGASEWDQWVGVFSEFATAAGVDLPRHALYDLLYAQALQGPADGGGLMAFNFLSGEPIVGLEHGRPLSLRNPGAPLTLQAFMRTQLMT
;
A
#
# COMPACT_ATOMS: atom_id res chain seq x y z
N GLN A 1 17.37 14.60 19.74
CA GLN A 1 17.60 13.81 20.96
C GLN A 1 18.96 13.15 20.84
N ASP A 2 19.66 12.93 21.95
CA ASP A 2 20.94 12.19 21.97
C ASP A 2 20.64 10.70 22.18
N ALA A 3 21.08 9.84 21.25
CA ALA A 3 20.94 8.38 21.32
C ALA A 3 22.26 7.69 21.70
N GLY A 4 23.28 8.46 22.07
CA GLY A 4 24.60 7.98 22.43
C GLY A 4 25.43 7.54 21.22
N SER A 5 26.47 6.76 21.52
CA SER A 5 27.41 6.22 20.55
C SER A 5 27.56 4.70 20.73
N LEU A 6 27.91 4.02 19.65
CA LEU A 6 28.19 2.59 19.66
C LEU A 6 29.30 2.24 20.66
N SER A 7 29.02 1.35 21.61
CA SER A 7 30.00 0.91 22.60
C SER A 7 31.02 -0.07 22.01
N GLU A 8 32.16 -0.24 22.69
CA GLU A 8 33.16 -1.25 22.30
C GLU A 8 32.60 -2.67 22.32
N GLU A 9 31.77 -2.99 23.32
CA GLU A 9 31.10 -4.28 23.41
C GLU A 9 30.11 -4.47 22.25
N GLY A 10 29.31 -3.45 21.93
CA GLY A 10 28.37 -3.47 20.80
C GLY A 10 29.07 -3.63 19.44
N ALA A 11 30.18 -2.93 19.24
CA ALA A 11 30.98 -3.07 18.01
C ALA A 11 31.50 -4.51 17.83
N ARG A 12 31.98 -5.17 18.89
CA ARG A 12 32.42 -6.58 18.85
C ARG A 12 31.29 -7.56 18.59
N LEU A 13 30.06 -7.24 19.00
CA LEU A 13 28.88 -8.06 18.69
C LEU A 13 28.46 -7.94 17.22
N LEU A 14 28.55 -6.73 16.64
CA LEU A 14 28.20 -6.48 15.24
C LEU A 14 29.25 -7.00 14.25
N ASP A 15 30.52 -6.86 14.60
CA ASP A 15 31.64 -7.30 13.78
C ASP A 15 32.79 -7.87 14.64
N PRO A 16 32.85 -9.21 14.79
CA PRO A 16 33.92 -9.87 15.53
C PRO A 16 35.32 -9.68 14.92
N THR A 17 35.43 -9.22 13.66
CA THR A 17 36.73 -9.00 13.00
C THR A 17 37.40 -7.70 13.44
N GLY A 18 36.64 -6.79 14.07
CA GLY A 18 37.14 -5.51 14.59
C GLY A 18 37.38 -4.45 13.52
N VAL A 19 36.86 -4.64 12.30
CA VAL A 19 36.89 -3.60 11.26
C VAL A 19 35.92 -2.46 11.62
N PHE A 20 34.79 -2.80 12.24
CA PHE A 20 33.81 -1.82 12.71
C PHE A 20 34.23 -1.21 14.06
N GLY A 21 34.50 0.10 14.06
CA GLY A 21 34.96 0.84 15.24
C GLY A 21 33.83 1.27 16.17
N ALA A 22 34.11 1.35 17.47
CA ALA A 22 33.24 1.97 18.46
C ALA A 22 33.22 3.51 18.32
N GLY A 23 32.30 4.17 19.05
CA GLY A 23 32.19 5.62 19.09
C GLY A 23 31.35 6.23 17.97
N VAL A 24 30.85 5.42 17.03
CA VAL A 24 29.93 5.87 15.97
C VAL A 24 28.66 6.46 16.61
N PRO A 25 28.27 7.71 16.30
CA PRO A 25 27.03 8.29 16.80
C PRO A 25 25.80 7.50 16.35
N MET A 26 24.88 7.24 17.27
CA MET A 26 23.62 6.57 16.99
C MET A 26 22.51 7.60 16.72
N CYS A 27 21.55 7.24 15.88
CA CYS A 27 20.32 8.01 15.72
C CYS A 27 19.27 7.53 16.73
N PRO A 28 18.41 8.43 17.25
CA PRO A 28 17.23 8.02 18.02
C PRO A 28 16.39 7.04 17.19
N PRO A 29 15.82 5.99 17.82
CA PRO A 29 14.97 5.06 17.11
C PRO A 29 13.72 5.77 16.61
N GLU A 30 13.33 5.46 15.37
CA GLU A 30 12.11 5.95 14.74
C GLU A 30 11.26 4.75 14.33
N GLY A 31 9.93 4.90 14.40
CA GLY A 31 9.01 3.91 13.85
C GLY A 31 9.14 3.80 12.33
N ASP A 32 8.68 2.68 11.78
CA ASP A 32 8.63 2.44 10.34
C ASP A 32 7.76 3.47 9.60
N ALA A 33 6.59 3.80 10.17
CA ALA A 33 5.68 4.81 9.64
C ALA A 33 6.37 6.18 9.53
N GLY A 34 6.99 6.66 10.61
CA GLY A 34 7.75 7.92 10.62
C GLY A 34 8.87 7.92 9.59
N THR A 35 9.65 6.84 9.54
CA THR A 35 10.75 6.69 8.57
C THR A 35 10.23 6.80 7.13
N GLY A 36 9.09 6.17 6.83
CA GLY A 36 8.42 6.26 5.54
C GLY A 36 7.94 7.68 5.19
N MET A 37 7.47 8.43 6.19
CA MET A 37 7.09 9.84 6.04
C MET A 37 8.29 10.73 5.73
N VAL A 38 9.41 10.55 6.44
CA VAL A 38 10.66 11.27 6.17
C VAL A 38 11.15 10.96 4.76
N ALA A 39 11.19 9.69 4.37
CA ALA A 39 11.65 9.25 3.05
C ALA A 39 10.80 9.82 1.89
N THR A 40 9.52 10.08 2.13
CA THR A 40 8.58 10.64 1.14
C THR A 40 8.36 12.14 1.27
N ARG A 41 9.05 12.81 2.21
CA ARG A 41 8.88 14.24 2.53
C ARG A 41 7.44 14.60 2.95
N ALA A 42 6.72 13.66 3.54
CA ALA A 42 5.35 13.83 4.02
C ALA A 42 5.34 14.14 5.53
N VAL A 43 6.02 15.21 5.95
CA VAL A 43 6.23 15.54 7.38
C VAL A 43 5.61 16.86 7.83
N GLU A 44 5.13 17.67 6.88
CA GLU A 44 4.50 18.97 7.14
C GLU A 44 2.96 18.87 7.12
N PRO A 45 2.22 19.72 7.86
CA PRO A 45 0.76 19.75 7.79
C PRO A 45 0.24 19.83 6.35
N ARG A 46 -0.83 19.09 6.06
CA ARG A 46 -1.45 18.97 4.72
C ARG A 46 -0.59 18.22 3.68
N THR A 47 0.47 17.55 4.12
CA THR A 47 1.18 16.55 3.32
C THR A 47 0.74 15.14 3.69
N GLY A 48 1.03 14.17 2.83
CA GLY A 48 0.74 12.78 3.09
C GLY A 48 1.47 11.87 2.11
N ASN A 49 1.49 10.59 2.42
CA ASN A 49 1.98 9.55 1.53
C ASN A 49 1.01 8.38 1.48
N VAL A 50 1.16 7.58 0.43
CA VAL A 50 0.41 6.35 0.23
C VAL A 50 1.40 5.27 -0.14
N SER A 51 1.38 4.16 0.59
CA SER A 51 2.04 2.92 0.20
C SER A 51 0.97 1.99 -0.36
N ALA A 52 1.00 1.73 -1.67
CA ALA A 52 0.06 0.87 -2.36
C ALA A 52 0.74 -0.45 -2.74
N GLY A 53 0.69 -1.41 -1.82
CA GLY A 53 1.20 -2.77 -2.01
C GLY A 53 0.07 -3.80 -1.93
N THR A 54 0.38 -5.00 -1.44
CA THR A 54 -0.63 -6.04 -1.17
C THR A 54 -1.68 -5.57 -0.15
N SER A 55 -1.24 -4.75 0.82
CA SER A 55 -2.06 -3.88 1.66
C SER A 55 -1.76 -2.41 1.31
N VAL A 56 -2.65 -1.50 1.72
CA VAL A 56 -2.51 -0.06 1.47
C VAL A 56 -2.42 0.68 2.80
N PHE A 57 -1.43 1.56 2.90
CA PHE A 57 -1.34 2.52 3.99
C PHE A 57 -1.46 3.92 3.41
N ALA A 58 -2.28 4.76 4.04
CA ALA A 58 -2.26 6.20 3.78
C ALA A 58 -2.02 6.95 5.08
N MET A 59 -1.05 7.86 5.05
CA MET A 59 -0.69 8.71 6.18
C MET A 59 -0.87 10.17 5.77
N VAL A 60 -1.64 10.92 6.56
CA VAL A 60 -1.92 12.33 6.30
C VAL A 60 -1.56 13.15 7.53
N VAL A 61 -0.67 14.13 7.37
CA VAL A 61 -0.28 15.05 8.44
C VAL A 61 -1.39 16.08 8.63
N LEU A 62 -1.95 16.12 9.83
CA LEU A 62 -3.08 16.96 10.17
C LEU A 62 -2.60 18.35 10.61
N GLU A 63 -3.31 19.38 10.19
CA GLU A 63 -3.10 20.75 10.70
C GLU A 63 -3.64 20.92 12.13
N ARG A 64 -4.62 20.10 12.52
CA ARG A 64 -5.26 20.12 13.84
C ARG A 64 -5.61 18.70 14.26
N SER A 65 -5.65 18.45 15.57
CA SER A 65 -6.15 17.19 16.11
C SER A 65 -7.59 16.90 15.66
N LEU A 66 -7.93 15.62 15.53
CA LEU A 66 -9.30 15.19 15.23
C LEU A 66 -10.24 15.60 16.37
N GLY A 67 -11.43 16.11 16.01
CA GLY A 67 -12.44 16.55 16.99
C GLY A 67 -13.26 15.42 17.63
N ARG A 68 -13.11 14.18 17.14
CA ARG A 68 -13.79 12.98 17.63
C ARG A 68 -12.92 11.76 17.37
N VAL A 69 -13.24 10.67 18.08
CA VAL A 69 -12.60 9.37 17.86
C VAL A 69 -13.10 8.76 16.54
N HIS A 70 -12.16 8.23 15.77
CA HIS A 70 -12.36 7.52 14.51
C HIS A 70 -11.71 6.14 14.63
N PRO A 71 -12.48 5.07 14.90
CA PRO A 71 -11.92 3.72 15.10
C PRO A 71 -11.13 3.18 13.91
N GLU A 72 -11.40 3.72 12.71
CA GLU A 72 -10.72 3.38 11.46
C GLU A 72 -9.36 4.06 11.27
N LEU A 73 -8.99 5.00 12.16
CA LEU A 73 -7.76 5.77 12.07
C LEU A 73 -6.84 5.48 13.25
N ASP A 74 -5.61 5.10 12.94
CA ASP A 74 -4.52 5.07 13.90
C ASP A 74 -3.87 6.45 13.97
N LEU A 75 -3.72 6.98 15.19
CA LEU A 75 -3.07 8.27 15.41
C LEU A 75 -1.59 8.07 15.72
N VAL A 76 -0.74 8.59 14.85
CA VAL A 76 0.72 8.67 15.03
C VAL A 76 1.18 10.12 14.97
N ALA A 77 2.49 10.36 15.04
CA ALA A 77 3.06 11.69 14.95
C ALA A 77 4.27 11.73 14.01
N THR A 78 4.50 12.88 13.38
CA THR A 78 5.75 13.14 12.65
C THR A 78 6.93 13.25 13.63
N PRO A 79 8.19 13.22 13.15
CA PRO A 79 9.35 13.45 14.02
C PRO A 79 9.34 14.77 14.78
N GLU A 80 8.68 15.80 14.22
CA GLU A 80 8.50 17.11 14.85
C GLU A 80 7.24 17.18 15.75
N GLY A 81 6.48 16.09 15.86
CA GLY A 81 5.33 15.97 16.75
C GLY A 81 4.00 16.44 16.13
N PHE A 82 3.93 16.69 14.83
CA PHE A 82 2.64 16.99 14.19
C PHE A 82 1.75 15.74 14.18
N PRO A 83 0.44 15.86 14.48
CA PRO A 83 -0.48 14.74 14.47
C PRO A 83 -0.67 14.17 13.07
N VAL A 84 -0.74 12.85 12.96
CA VAL A 84 -0.90 12.12 11.69
C VAL A 84 -2.08 11.16 11.83
N ALA A 85 -2.98 11.20 10.86
CA ALA A 85 -3.98 10.17 10.68
C ALA A 85 -3.43 9.11 9.73
N MET A 86 -3.29 7.89 10.22
CA MET A 86 -2.96 6.71 9.44
C MET A 86 -4.20 5.86 9.24
N VAL A 87 -4.42 5.40 8.02
CA VAL A 87 -5.42 4.38 7.70
C VAL A 87 -4.72 3.21 7.01
N HIS A 88 -5.11 1.99 7.39
CA HIS A 88 -4.53 0.76 6.87
C HIS A 88 -5.63 -0.14 6.29
N SER A 89 -5.63 -0.30 4.97
CA SER A 89 -6.46 -1.27 4.26
C SER A 89 -5.68 -2.56 4.10
N ASN A 90 -6.23 -3.68 4.56
CA ASN A 90 -5.63 -4.99 4.38
C ASN A 90 -5.64 -5.43 2.90
N ASN A 91 -6.49 -4.81 2.08
CA ASN A 91 -6.70 -5.17 0.69
C ASN A 91 -6.21 -4.05 -0.24
N GLY A 92 -5.15 -4.32 -0.97
CA GLY A 92 -4.56 -3.44 -1.99
C GLY A 92 -4.45 -4.13 -3.35
N ALA A 93 -3.25 -4.09 -3.94
CA ALA A 93 -2.97 -4.61 -5.28
C ALA A 93 -3.07 -6.15 -5.41
N SER A 94 -3.30 -6.87 -4.31
CA SER A 94 -3.36 -8.33 -4.30
C SER A 94 -4.43 -8.90 -5.25
N GLU A 95 -5.60 -8.26 -5.36
CA GLU A 95 -6.65 -8.71 -6.31
C GLU A 95 -6.23 -8.48 -7.76
N TRP A 96 -5.57 -7.36 -8.03
CA TRP A 96 -5.02 -7.09 -9.36
C TRP A 96 -4.01 -8.17 -9.78
N ASP A 97 -3.16 -8.61 -8.86
CA ASP A 97 -2.22 -9.71 -9.10
C ASP A 97 -2.92 -11.04 -9.46
N GLN A 98 -4.08 -11.33 -8.86
CA GLN A 98 -4.87 -12.52 -9.22
C GLN A 98 -5.34 -12.43 -10.67
N TRP A 99 -5.88 -11.27 -11.08
CA TRP A 99 -6.34 -11.07 -12.46
C TRP A 99 -5.20 -11.11 -13.47
N VAL A 100 -4.05 -10.50 -13.17
CA VAL A 100 -2.83 -10.63 -13.99
C VAL A 100 -2.44 -12.10 -14.15
N GLY A 101 -2.52 -12.90 -13.08
CA GLY A 101 -2.28 -14.34 -13.12
C GLY A 101 -3.20 -15.06 -14.10
N VAL A 102 -4.52 -14.84 -14.00
CA VAL A 102 -5.52 -15.44 -14.91
C VAL A 102 -5.24 -15.07 -16.36
N PHE A 103 -4.90 -13.81 -16.66
CA PHE A 103 -4.57 -13.40 -18.03
C PHE A 103 -3.23 -13.95 -18.52
N SER A 104 -2.26 -14.17 -17.62
CA SER A 104 -1.01 -14.86 -17.95
C SER A 104 -1.24 -16.31 -18.34
N GLU A 105 -2.08 -17.03 -17.59
CA GLU A 105 -2.48 -18.41 -17.91
C GLU A 105 -3.22 -18.48 -19.25
N PHE A 106 -4.15 -17.55 -19.49
CA PHE A 106 -4.85 -17.45 -20.77
C PHE A 106 -3.89 -17.21 -21.95
N ALA A 107 -2.97 -16.24 -21.83
CA ALA A 107 -1.99 -15.93 -22.87
C ALA A 107 -1.11 -17.16 -23.19
N THR A 108 -0.64 -17.85 -22.15
CA THR A 108 0.16 -19.07 -22.27
C THR A 108 -0.62 -20.16 -23.00
N ALA A 109 -1.87 -20.40 -22.61
CA ALA A 109 -2.75 -21.38 -23.25
C ALA A 109 -3.05 -21.04 -24.72
N ALA A 110 -3.05 -19.75 -25.08
CA ALA A 110 -3.20 -19.26 -26.44
C ALA A 110 -1.90 -19.30 -27.26
N GLY A 111 -0.78 -19.75 -26.70
CA GLY A 111 0.53 -19.80 -27.37
C GLY A 111 1.21 -18.44 -27.49
N VAL A 112 0.80 -17.47 -26.67
CA VAL A 112 1.38 -16.13 -26.63
C VAL A 112 2.36 -16.05 -25.46
N ASP A 113 3.64 -15.86 -25.75
CA ASP A 113 4.67 -15.62 -24.74
C ASP A 113 4.73 -14.13 -24.38
N LEU A 114 4.13 -13.78 -23.25
CA LEU A 114 4.19 -12.44 -22.68
C LEU A 114 4.82 -12.48 -21.30
N PRO A 115 5.92 -11.73 -21.06
CA PRO A 115 6.50 -11.66 -19.73
C PRO A 115 5.54 -10.92 -18.79
N ARG A 116 5.54 -11.30 -17.51
CA ARG A 116 4.59 -10.81 -16.52
C ARG A 116 4.52 -9.28 -16.43
N HIS A 117 5.65 -8.57 -16.49
CA HIS A 117 5.67 -7.10 -16.46
C HIS A 117 4.91 -6.48 -17.64
N ALA A 118 5.02 -7.05 -18.84
CA ALA A 118 4.29 -6.57 -20.02
C ALA A 118 2.78 -6.81 -19.89
N LEU A 119 2.36 -7.88 -19.19
CA LEU A 119 0.95 -8.10 -18.87
C LEU A 119 0.42 -7.04 -17.88
N TYR A 120 1.18 -6.67 -16.85
CA TYR A 120 0.80 -5.56 -15.97
C TYR A 120 0.61 -4.28 -16.77
N ASP A 121 1.60 -3.89 -17.58
CA ASP A 121 1.56 -2.66 -18.39
C ASP A 121 0.36 -2.66 -19.34
N LEU A 122 0.11 -3.79 -20.01
CA LEU A 122 -1.02 -3.95 -20.92
C LEU A 122 -2.35 -3.79 -20.18
N LEU A 123 -2.53 -4.46 -19.04
CA LEU A 123 -3.79 -4.43 -18.30
C LEU A 123 -4.04 -3.05 -17.67
N TYR A 124 -3.01 -2.37 -17.18
CA TYR A 124 -3.11 -0.97 -16.75
C TYR A 124 -3.50 -0.06 -17.92
N ALA A 125 -2.89 -0.23 -19.09
CA ALA A 125 -3.26 0.52 -20.27
C ALA A 125 -4.72 0.27 -20.69
N GLN A 126 -5.22 -0.97 -20.60
CA GLN A 126 -6.63 -1.29 -20.86
C GLN A 126 -7.55 -0.66 -19.82
N ALA A 127 -7.17 -0.67 -18.54
CA ALA A 127 -7.94 -0.02 -17.48
C ALA A 127 -8.09 1.48 -17.71
N LEU A 128 -7.04 2.18 -18.17
CA LEU A 128 -7.10 3.61 -18.48
C LEU A 128 -8.12 3.96 -19.57
N GLN A 129 -8.38 3.03 -20.51
CA GLN A 129 -9.36 3.19 -21.58
C GLN A 129 -10.79 2.79 -21.17
N GLY A 130 -10.98 2.30 -19.94
CA GLY A 130 -12.29 1.91 -19.43
C GLY A 130 -13.18 3.12 -19.09
N PRO A 131 -14.51 2.93 -19.02
CA PRO A 131 -15.46 3.95 -18.58
C PRO A 131 -15.19 4.42 -17.15
N ALA A 132 -15.29 5.72 -16.90
CA ALA A 132 -14.92 6.34 -15.63
C ALA A 132 -15.69 5.85 -14.40
N ASP A 133 -16.85 5.24 -14.60
CA ASP A 133 -17.72 4.65 -13.58
C ASP A 133 -17.67 3.11 -13.54
N GLY A 134 -16.70 2.49 -14.24
CA GLY A 134 -16.59 1.04 -14.36
C GLY A 134 -17.61 0.40 -15.32
N GLY A 135 -18.50 1.17 -15.94
CA GLY A 135 -19.42 0.68 -16.97
C GLY A 135 -20.53 -0.22 -16.42
N GLY A 136 -20.92 -0.03 -15.15
CA GLY A 136 -21.94 -0.84 -14.47
C GLY A 136 -21.43 -2.17 -13.92
N LEU A 137 -20.11 -2.34 -13.82
CA LEU A 137 -19.45 -3.40 -13.08
C LEU A 137 -19.14 -2.92 -11.67
N MET A 138 -19.01 -3.86 -10.73
CA MET A 138 -18.59 -3.60 -9.35
C MET A 138 -17.61 -4.69 -8.93
N ALA A 139 -16.45 -4.26 -8.43
CA ALA A 139 -15.49 -5.13 -7.78
C ALA A 139 -15.67 -5.01 -6.27
N PHE A 140 -15.79 -6.15 -5.60
CA PHE A 140 -15.69 -6.26 -4.16
C PHE A 140 -14.43 -7.07 -3.90
N ASN A 141 -13.28 -6.40 -3.95
CA ASN A 141 -11.93 -6.96 -4.03
C ASN A 141 -11.30 -7.28 -2.65
N PHE A 142 -12.14 -7.61 -1.66
CA PHE A 142 -11.67 -8.00 -0.34
C PHE A 142 -11.22 -9.46 -0.34
N LEU A 143 -9.94 -9.69 -0.62
CA LEU A 143 -9.29 -11.01 -0.50
C LEU A 143 -9.13 -11.47 0.94
N SER A 144 -9.07 -10.53 1.89
CA SER A 144 -8.95 -10.76 3.32
C SER A 144 -10.00 -9.94 4.08
N GLY A 145 -10.13 -10.16 5.39
CA GLY A 145 -10.97 -9.30 6.23
C GLY A 145 -10.49 -7.85 6.18
N GLU A 146 -11.42 -6.91 6.26
CA GLU A 146 -11.15 -5.48 6.20
C GLU A 146 -11.81 -4.75 7.37
N PRO A 147 -11.05 -4.42 8.44
CA PRO A 147 -11.56 -3.76 9.63
C PRO A 147 -12.24 -2.42 9.33
N ILE A 148 -11.71 -1.64 8.37
CA ILE A 148 -12.24 -0.30 8.04
C ILE A 148 -13.71 -0.36 7.59
N VAL A 149 -14.12 -1.46 6.94
CA VAL A 149 -15.51 -1.68 6.50
C VAL A 149 -16.25 -2.73 7.33
N GLY A 150 -15.67 -3.17 8.45
CA GLY A 150 -16.27 -4.14 9.36
C GLY A 150 -16.37 -5.56 8.81
N LEU A 151 -15.48 -5.95 7.89
CA LEU A 151 -15.48 -7.27 7.27
C LEU A 151 -14.50 -8.20 8.01
N GLU A 152 -15.00 -9.27 8.62
CA GLU A 152 -14.14 -10.22 9.36
C GLU A 152 -13.32 -11.14 8.43
N HIS A 153 -13.87 -11.50 7.26
CA HIS A 153 -13.26 -12.46 6.34
C HIS A 153 -13.39 -12.00 4.88
N GLY A 154 -12.38 -12.30 4.08
CA GLY A 154 -12.36 -11.99 2.66
C GLY A 154 -13.48 -12.68 1.89
N ARG A 155 -14.03 -11.97 0.91
CA ARG A 155 -15.10 -12.43 0.02
C ARG A 155 -14.96 -11.78 -1.35
N PRO A 156 -13.92 -12.08 -2.15
CA PRO A 156 -13.73 -11.43 -3.45
C PRO A 156 -14.90 -11.73 -4.39
N LEU A 157 -15.51 -10.70 -5.00
CA LEU A 157 -16.62 -10.82 -5.95
C LEU A 157 -16.47 -9.82 -7.08
N SER A 158 -16.88 -10.23 -8.28
CA SER A 158 -17.09 -9.34 -9.43
C SER A 158 -18.55 -9.41 -9.85
N LEU A 159 -19.25 -8.28 -9.71
CA LEU A 159 -20.67 -8.12 -10.00
C LEU A 159 -20.85 -7.22 -11.22
N ARG A 160 -22.00 -7.35 -11.89
CA ARG A 160 -22.36 -6.47 -13.02
C ARG A 160 -23.87 -6.29 -13.11
N ASN A 161 -24.27 -5.10 -13.57
CA ASN A 161 -25.67 -4.86 -13.91
C ASN A 161 -26.12 -5.74 -15.08
N PRO A 162 -27.39 -6.18 -15.09
CA PRO A 162 -27.96 -6.83 -16.28
C PRO A 162 -27.79 -5.95 -17.51
N GLY A 163 -27.24 -6.51 -18.59
CA GLY A 163 -26.99 -5.79 -19.84
C GLY A 163 -25.72 -4.91 -19.88
N ALA A 164 -25.00 -4.76 -18.76
CA ALA A 164 -23.70 -4.07 -18.78
C ALA A 164 -22.70 -4.85 -19.65
N PRO A 165 -21.99 -4.17 -20.58
CA PRO A 165 -21.00 -4.81 -21.44
C PRO A 165 -19.78 -5.22 -20.61
N LEU A 166 -19.52 -6.53 -20.56
CA LEU A 166 -18.32 -7.07 -19.91
C LEU A 166 -17.15 -7.00 -20.89
N THR A 167 -16.49 -5.84 -20.93
CA THR A 167 -15.27 -5.64 -21.72
C THR A 167 -14.03 -5.71 -20.83
N LEU A 168 -12.87 -5.99 -21.43
CA LEU A 168 -11.60 -6.01 -20.70
C LEU A 168 -11.31 -4.65 -20.05
N GLN A 169 -11.56 -3.55 -20.76
CA GLN A 169 -11.30 -2.20 -20.26
C GLN A 169 -12.18 -1.86 -19.06
N ALA A 170 -13.49 -2.14 -19.14
CA ALA A 170 -14.41 -1.92 -18.03
C ALA A 170 -14.07 -2.81 -16.84
N PHE A 171 -13.78 -4.09 -17.10
CA PHE A 171 -13.43 -5.05 -16.08
C PHE A 171 -12.15 -4.64 -15.33
N MET A 172 -11.05 -4.40 -16.03
CA MET A 172 -9.78 -4.01 -15.38
C MET A 172 -9.89 -2.67 -14.67
N ARG A 173 -10.59 -1.69 -15.26
CA ARG A 173 -10.79 -0.39 -14.60
C ARG A 173 -11.54 -0.53 -13.28
N THR A 174 -12.56 -1.39 -13.26
CA THR A 174 -13.35 -1.66 -12.05
C THR A 174 -12.49 -2.27 -10.94
N GLN A 175 -11.51 -3.14 -11.26
CA GLN A 175 -10.62 -3.72 -10.24
C GLN A 175 -9.71 -2.68 -9.55
N LEU A 176 -9.49 -1.51 -10.17
CA LEU A 176 -8.72 -0.40 -9.60
C LEU A 176 -9.59 0.61 -8.85
N MET A 177 -10.90 0.54 -9.03
CA MET A 177 -11.89 1.38 -8.37
C MET A 177 -12.35 0.65 -7.12
N THR A 178 -11.62 0.87 -6.03
CA THR A 178 -12.03 0.40 -4.71
C THR A 178 -12.66 1.55 -3.94
#